data_AF-A0A8J6HWJ5-F1
#
_entry.id   AF-A0A8J6HWJ5-F1
#
_cell.length_a   1.000
_cell.length_b   1.000
_cell.length_c   1.000
_cell.angle_alpha   90.00
_cell.angle_beta   90.00
_cell.angle_gamma   90.00
#
_symmetry.space_group_name_H-M   'P 1'
#
loop_
_entity.id
_entity.type
_entity.pdbx_description
1 polymer ?
#
loop_
_entity_poly.entity_id
_entity_poly.type
_entity_poly.pdbx_seq_one_letter_code
_entity_poly.pdbx_strand_id
1 'polypeptide(L)'
;MPPVRSCQTKASSSSSVGLGPFQTLVPDLGYVYNWAQKVCGIDFLSKKGTKYVTKQTSDQLSQTNVELVMKTIKKRLKSRYALAKQLEDLERNVIPTLPVTIDLPRTTISTLTKWSSSTYQAFCQSKFTESLLEAEIISPNDIFYLATITRDKANLQAFVVIKNDYPSAPPIFSLCLNYNGARNSQNDDNIRDMERSINVDWNHEVSNANWLLSAQITSLCVGLDIYLETEDPGTFQQNTMYIKSSCARNRRKPFKFRNIGVGVYTQ
;
A
#
# COMPACT_ATOMS: atom_id res chain seq x y z
N MET A 1 8.21 -10.57 7.14
CA MET A 1 9.11 -10.18 8.26
C MET A 1 9.42 -8.71 8.12
N PRO A 2 8.96 -7.86 9.04
CA PRO A 2 9.45 -6.48 9.11
C PRO A 2 10.97 -6.50 9.42
N PRO A 3 11.74 -5.51 8.96
CA PRO A 3 13.17 -5.43 9.25
C PRO A 3 13.36 -5.02 10.72
N VAL A 4 13.38 -5.99 11.62
CA VAL A 4 13.78 -5.74 13.01
C VAL A 4 15.30 -5.59 13.05
N ARG A 5 15.77 -4.36 13.26
CA ARG A 5 17.18 -3.99 13.37
C ARG A 5 17.72 -4.44 14.74
N SER A 6 18.78 -5.25 14.77
CA SER A 6 19.50 -5.56 16.02
C SER A 6 20.56 -4.48 16.28
N CYS A 7 20.24 -3.48 17.10
CA CYS A 7 21.18 -2.39 17.41
C CYS A 7 21.71 -2.36 18.85
N GLN A 8 21.19 -3.16 19.78
CA GLN A 8 21.42 -2.89 21.20
C GLN A 8 22.83 -3.24 21.72
N THR A 9 23.55 -4.22 21.16
CA THR A 9 24.84 -4.66 21.72
C THR A 9 26.08 -4.04 21.08
N LYS A 10 25.97 -3.41 19.89
CA LYS A 10 27.10 -2.73 19.23
C LYS A 10 27.21 -1.23 19.54
N ALA A 11 26.15 -0.64 20.11
CA ALA A 11 26.15 0.78 20.46
C ALA A 11 27.21 1.13 21.52
N SER A 12 27.48 0.23 22.47
CA SER A 12 28.45 0.43 23.55
C SER A 12 29.91 0.29 23.13
N SER A 13 30.22 -0.41 22.03
CA SER A 13 31.59 -0.58 21.52
C SER A 13 31.95 0.43 20.42
N SER A 14 30.97 1.03 19.74
CA SER A 14 31.22 2.05 18.72
C SER A 14 31.67 3.38 19.34
N SER A 15 31.09 3.73 20.50
CA SER A 15 31.45 4.92 21.27
C SER A 15 32.84 4.85 21.88
N SER A 16 33.39 3.66 22.15
CA SER A 16 34.75 3.49 22.65
C SER A 16 35.84 3.61 21.59
N VAL A 17 35.49 3.57 20.29
CA VAL A 17 36.47 3.55 19.17
C VAL A 17 36.35 4.83 18.30
N GLY A 18 35.47 5.77 18.65
CA GLY A 18 35.29 7.01 17.89
C GLY A 18 34.70 6.80 16.49
N LEU A 19 34.12 5.63 16.22
CA LEU A 19 33.39 5.37 14.98
C LEU A 19 32.12 6.24 15.01
N GLY A 20 31.95 7.10 14.01
CA GLY A 20 30.78 7.95 13.83
C GLY A 20 29.46 7.16 13.78
N PRO A 21 28.31 7.82 13.59
CA PRO A 21 27.02 7.16 13.60
C PRO A 21 26.99 6.01 12.58
N PHE A 22 26.61 4.81 13.02
CA PHE A 22 26.69 3.56 12.23
C PHE A 22 26.10 3.68 10.81
N GLN A 23 25.11 4.55 10.63
CA GLN A 23 24.51 4.88 9.32
C GLN A 23 25.53 5.29 8.26
N THR A 24 26.64 5.92 8.62
CA THR A 24 27.69 6.36 7.67
C THR A 24 28.53 5.21 7.14
N LEU A 25 28.57 4.08 7.84
CA LEU A 25 29.34 2.88 7.45
C LEU A 25 28.52 1.90 6.59
N VAL A 26 27.20 2.10 6.52
CA VAL A 26 26.28 1.22 5.79
C VAL A 26 26.56 1.17 4.28
N PRO A 27 26.94 2.27 3.58
CA PRO A 27 27.27 2.20 2.16
C PRO A 27 28.43 1.25 1.85
N ASP A 28 29.44 1.20 2.74
CA ASP A 28 30.65 0.40 2.54
C ASP A 28 30.51 -1.05 3.02
N LEU A 29 29.84 -1.25 4.16
CA LEU A 29 29.76 -2.56 4.83
C LEU A 29 28.43 -3.28 4.60
N GLY A 30 27.42 -2.57 4.09
CA GLY A 30 26.07 -3.08 3.94
C GLY A 30 25.27 -3.09 5.24
N TYR A 31 24.03 -3.57 5.13
CA TYR A 31 23.09 -3.61 6.24
C TYR A 31 23.22 -4.90 7.05
N VAL A 32 23.22 -4.75 8.37
CA VAL A 32 23.28 -5.87 9.32
C VAL A 32 21.87 -6.40 9.58
N TYR A 33 21.42 -7.35 8.77
CA TYR A 33 20.10 -7.94 8.91
C TYR A 33 20.09 -9.15 9.85
N ASN A 34 19.07 -9.23 10.72
CA ASN A 34 18.86 -10.39 11.60
C ASN A 34 18.69 -11.71 10.83
N TRP A 35 18.00 -11.69 9.69
CA TRP A 35 17.81 -12.91 8.90
C TRP A 35 19.14 -13.44 8.34
N ALA A 36 20.07 -12.54 7.98
CA ALA A 36 21.38 -12.94 7.45
C ALA A 36 22.23 -13.60 8.55
N GLN A 37 22.19 -13.05 9.76
CA GLN A 37 22.84 -13.65 10.93
C GLN A 37 22.30 -15.05 11.23
N LYS A 38 20.97 -15.22 11.21
CA LYS A 38 20.33 -16.52 11.46
C LYS A 38 20.67 -17.59 10.43
N VAL A 39 20.83 -17.20 9.16
CA VAL A 39 21.30 -18.10 8.09
C VAL A 39 22.71 -18.60 8.40
N CYS A 40 23.57 -17.77 8.99
CA CYS A 40 24.90 -18.16 9.46
C CYS A 40 24.90 -18.90 10.81
N GLY A 41 23.74 -19.29 11.35
CA GLY A 41 23.63 -19.96 12.65
C GLY A 41 23.79 -19.04 13.86
N ILE A 42 23.78 -17.71 13.65
CA ILE A 42 23.98 -16.72 14.70
C ILE A 42 22.62 -16.17 15.17
N ASP A 43 22.29 -16.36 16.45
CA ASP A 43 21.12 -15.75 17.09
C ASP A 43 21.52 -15.00 18.37
N PHE A 44 21.46 -13.67 18.31
CA PHE A 44 21.77 -12.79 19.44
C PHE A 44 20.61 -12.63 20.43
N LEU A 45 19.37 -12.89 20.01
CA LEU A 45 18.15 -12.55 20.77
C LEU A 45 17.57 -13.74 21.54
N SER A 46 17.80 -14.98 21.11
CA SER A 46 17.33 -16.19 21.83
C SER A 46 17.98 -16.41 23.21
N LYS A 47 19.01 -15.64 23.59
CA LYS A 47 19.75 -15.85 24.84
C LYS A 47 19.12 -15.21 26.09
N LYS A 48 18.00 -14.49 25.97
CA LYS A 48 17.31 -13.88 27.12
C LYS A 48 15.91 -14.50 27.28
N GLY A 49 15.75 -15.58 28.06
CA GLY A 49 14.42 -15.84 28.62
C GLY A 49 14.01 -17.23 29.11
N THR A 50 14.57 -18.36 28.67
CA THR A 50 13.92 -19.65 28.99
C THR A 50 14.91 -20.75 29.36
N LYS A 51 14.88 -21.15 30.63
CA LYS A 51 15.68 -22.24 31.24
C LYS A 51 15.38 -23.64 30.68
N TYR A 52 14.46 -23.77 29.70
CA TYR A 52 13.97 -25.07 29.19
C TYR A 52 13.84 -25.16 27.66
N VAL A 53 14.41 -24.22 26.88
CA VAL A 53 14.39 -24.37 25.41
C VAL A 53 15.62 -25.15 24.97
N THR A 54 15.38 -26.31 24.36
CA THR A 54 16.35 -27.17 23.69
C THR A 54 17.33 -26.30 22.91
N LYS A 55 18.62 -26.36 23.27
CA LYS A 55 19.72 -25.67 22.57
C LYS A 55 19.73 -26.17 21.12
N GLN A 56 19.04 -25.47 20.22
CA GLN A 56 19.17 -25.77 18.80
C GLN A 56 20.63 -25.57 18.42
N THR A 57 21.22 -26.56 17.75
CA THR A 57 22.60 -26.44 17.29
C THR A 57 22.67 -25.38 16.19
N SER A 58 23.85 -24.74 16.06
CA SER A 58 24.12 -23.75 15.00
C SER A 58 23.71 -24.27 13.62
N ASP A 59 23.95 -25.55 13.36
CA ASP A 59 23.65 -26.21 12.09
C ASP A 59 22.14 -26.38 11.85
N GLN A 60 21.38 -26.76 12.88
CA GLN A 60 19.91 -26.86 12.81
C GLN A 60 19.24 -25.49 12.60
N LEU A 61 19.77 -24.46 13.28
CA LEU A 61 19.35 -23.07 13.10
C LEU A 61 19.61 -22.60 11.68
N SER A 62 20.83 -22.84 11.16
CA SER A 62 21.19 -22.48 9.79
C SER A 62 20.29 -23.17 8.77
N GLN A 63 20.18 -24.51 8.80
CA GLN A 63 19.41 -25.27 7.81
C GLN A 63 17.94 -24.85 7.74
N THR A 64 17.28 -24.65 8.89
CA THR A 64 15.87 -24.23 8.94
C THR A 64 15.68 -22.81 8.39
N ASN A 65 16.61 -21.89 8.69
CA ASN A 65 16.50 -20.51 8.25
C ASN A 65 16.90 -20.33 6.78
N VAL A 66 17.83 -21.12 6.24
CA VAL A 66 18.25 -21.05 4.83
C VAL A 66 17.06 -21.24 3.90
N GLU A 67 16.29 -22.33 4.07
CA GLU A 67 15.16 -22.62 3.19
C GLU A 67 14.09 -21.52 3.28
N LEU A 68 13.73 -21.10 4.50
CA LEU A 68 12.75 -20.05 4.76
C LEU A 68 13.17 -18.71 4.14
N VAL A 69 14.43 -18.30 4.35
CA VAL A 69 14.97 -17.05 3.83
C VAL A 69 15.04 -17.10 2.31
N MET A 70 15.51 -18.19 1.70
CA MET A 70 15.57 -18.32 0.25
C MET A 70 14.18 -18.28 -0.39
N LYS A 71 13.18 -18.97 0.19
CA LYS A 71 11.78 -18.87 -0.25
C LYS A 71 11.26 -17.44 -0.14
N THR A 72 11.57 -16.76 0.96
CA THR A 72 11.14 -15.37 1.21
C THR A 72 11.80 -14.38 0.24
N ILE A 73 13.10 -14.51 -0.02
CA ILE A 73 13.83 -13.69 -1.00
C ILE A 73 13.23 -13.90 -2.40
N LYS A 74 13.03 -15.16 -2.81
CA LYS A 74 12.42 -15.48 -4.11
C LYS A 74 11.01 -14.90 -4.23
N LYS A 75 10.19 -15.01 -3.18
CA LYS A 75 8.85 -14.39 -3.14
C LYS A 75 8.94 -12.87 -3.26
N ARG A 76 9.80 -12.23 -2.46
CA ARG A 76 10.01 -10.77 -2.48
C ARG A 76 10.49 -10.28 -3.84
N LEU A 77 11.42 -10.97 -4.48
CA LEU A 77 11.91 -10.61 -5.81
C LEU A 77 10.82 -10.68 -6.87
N LYS A 78 10.02 -11.76 -6.88
CA LYS A 78 8.87 -11.89 -7.78
C LYS A 78 7.85 -10.77 -7.57
N SER A 79 7.55 -10.44 -6.32
CA SER A 79 6.64 -9.34 -5.98
C SER A 79 7.17 -7.98 -6.42
N ARG A 80 8.46 -7.71 -6.23
CA ARG A 80 9.09 -6.46 -6.66
C ARG A 80 9.14 -6.34 -8.19
N TYR A 81 9.43 -7.43 -8.88
CA TYR A 81 9.38 -7.46 -10.34
C TYR A 81 7.95 -7.21 -10.86
N ALA A 82 6.95 -7.84 -10.26
CA ALA A 82 5.55 -7.62 -10.63
C ALA A 82 5.07 -6.19 -10.32
N LEU A 83 5.52 -5.61 -9.21
CA LEU A 83 5.28 -4.20 -8.88
C LEU A 83 5.93 -3.28 -9.91
N ALA A 84 7.19 -3.54 -10.28
CA ALA A 84 7.90 -2.74 -11.27
C ALA A 84 7.16 -2.70 -12.62
N LYS A 85 6.63 -3.84 -13.07
CA LYS A 85 5.77 -3.89 -14.27
C LYS A 85 4.51 -3.02 -14.14
N GLN A 86 3.83 -3.09 -13.01
CA GLN A 86 2.65 -2.24 -12.78
C GLN A 86 3.02 -0.75 -12.78
N LEU A 87 4.14 -0.39 -12.15
CA LEU A 87 4.60 0.99 -12.12
C LEU A 87 5.00 1.47 -13.52
N GLU A 88 5.61 0.64 -14.36
CA GLU A 88 5.92 0.96 -15.76
C GLU A 88 4.67 1.28 -16.57
N ASP A 89 3.61 0.47 -16.43
CA ASP A 89 2.33 0.75 -17.10
C ASP A 89 1.69 2.04 -16.57
N LEU A 90 1.73 2.26 -15.24
CA LEU A 90 1.18 3.47 -14.61
C LEU A 90 1.94 4.74 -15.03
N GLU A 91 3.26 4.68 -15.19
CA GLU A 91 4.07 5.78 -15.72
C GLU A 91 3.68 6.16 -17.16
N ARG A 92 3.13 5.22 -17.93
CA ARG A 92 2.51 5.46 -19.24
C ARG A 92 1.06 5.91 -19.14
N ASN A 93 0.55 6.14 -17.92
CA ASN A 93 -0.84 6.44 -17.58
C ASN A 93 -1.82 5.33 -18.00
N VAL A 94 -1.35 4.09 -18.05
CA VAL A 94 -2.16 2.91 -18.35
C VAL A 94 -2.38 2.13 -17.05
N ILE A 95 -3.64 1.86 -16.71
CA ILE A 95 -3.96 1.04 -15.55
C ILE A 95 -3.66 -0.42 -15.90
N PRO A 96 -2.79 -1.13 -15.15
CA PRO A 96 -2.40 -2.48 -15.52
C PRO A 96 -3.57 -3.45 -15.41
N THR A 97 -3.69 -4.36 -16.39
CA THR A 97 -4.82 -5.30 -16.48
C THR A 97 -4.89 -6.26 -15.30
N LEU A 98 -6.08 -6.36 -14.70
CA LEU A 98 -6.33 -7.30 -13.61
C LEU A 98 -6.42 -8.75 -14.09
N PRO A 99 -5.89 -9.73 -13.34
CA PRO A 99 -6.10 -11.14 -13.63
C PRO A 99 -7.59 -11.47 -13.69
N VAL A 100 -8.01 -12.35 -14.61
CA VAL A 100 -9.43 -12.74 -14.80
C VAL A 100 -10.03 -13.37 -13.55
N THR A 101 -9.19 -14.00 -12.71
CA THR A 101 -9.59 -14.63 -11.45
C THR A 101 -10.01 -13.62 -10.37
N ILE A 102 -9.74 -12.33 -10.56
CA ILE A 102 -10.08 -11.29 -9.61
C ILE A 102 -11.45 -10.73 -9.96
N ASP A 103 -12.30 -10.79 -8.96
CA ASP A 103 -13.69 -10.43 -9.01
C ASP A 103 -13.88 -8.96 -8.66
N LEU A 104 -13.46 -8.12 -9.61
CA LEU A 104 -13.56 -6.67 -9.52
C LEU A 104 -14.10 -6.12 -10.84
N PRO A 105 -14.80 -4.99 -10.78
CA PRO A 105 -15.32 -4.33 -11.97
C PRO A 105 -14.17 -3.83 -12.85
N ARG A 106 -14.35 -4.02 -14.16
CA ARG A 106 -13.32 -3.75 -15.18
C ARG A 106 -13.66 -2.55 -16.05
N THR A 107 -14.91 -2.08 -15.96
CA THR A 107 -15.41 -0.95 -16.74
C THR A 107 -15.32 0.32 -15.91
N THR A 108 -14.52 1.27 -16.36
CA THR A 108 -14.40 2.61 -15.77
C THR A 108 -14.59 3.65 -16.87
N ILE A 109 -15.18 4.81 -16.52
CA ILE A 109 -15.19 5.98 -17.41
C ILE A 109 -14.03 6.89 -17.06
N SER A 110 -13.79 7.07 -15.77
CA SER A 110 -12.64 7.84 -15.31
C SER A 110 -11.32 7.17 -15.72
N THR A 111 -10.33 8.01 -16.02
CA THR A 111 -9.03 7.58 -16.53
C THR A 111 -7.89 8.14 -15.69
N LEU A 112 -6.83 7.35 -15.53
CA LEU A 112 -5.57 7.81 -14.99
C LEU A 112 -4.92 8.74 -16.03
N THR A 113 -4.72 10.01 -15.69
CA THR A 113 -4.11 11.00 -16.59
C THR A 113 -2.69 11.35 -16.21
N LYS A 114 -2.31 11.12 -14.95
CA LYS A 114 -0.94 11.34 -14.49
C LYS A 114 -0.57 10.38 -13.37
N TRP A 115 0.61 9.78 -13.50
CA TRP A 115 1.31 9.10 -12.42
C TRP A 115 2.72 9.68 -12.28
N SER A 116 3.12 10.08 -11.07
CA SER A 116 4.44 10.66 -10.85
C SER A 116 5.00 10.29 -9.49
N SER A 117 6.32 10.10 -9.41
CA SER A 117 7.00 9.92 -8.12
C SER A 117 6.87 11.19 -7.28
N SER A 118 6.78 11.00 -5.97
CA SER A 118 6.71 12.07 -4.98
C SER A 118 7.67 11.79 -3.83
N THR A 119 7.66 12.67 -2.82
CA THR A 119 8.55 12.57 -1.67
C THR A 119 7.76 12.56 -0.37
N TYR A 120 8.38 12.05 0.70
CA TYR A 120 7.80 12.14 2.04
C TYR A 120 7.50 13.59 2.45
N GLN A 121 8.36 14.54 2.07
CA GLN A 121 8.14 15.96 2.35
C GLN A 121 6.89 16.49 1.63
N ALA A 122 6.72 16.18 0.34
CA ALA A 122 5.54 16.60 -0.41
C ALA A 122 4.25 15.98 0.15
N PHE A 123 4.33 14.73 0.62
CA PHE A 123 3.24 14.09 1.35
C PHE A 123 2.91 14.87 2.63
N CYS A 124 3.90 15.15 3.49
CA CYS A 124 3.70 15.87 4.75
C CYS A 124 3.12 17.29 4.59
N GLN A 125 3.42 17.95 3.48
CA GLN A 125 2.93 19.31 3.20
C GLN A 125 1.49 19.34 2.68
N SER A 126 0.92 18.18 2.33
CA SER A 126 -0.40 18.09 1.74
C SER A 126 -1.49 17.97 2.79
N LYS A 127 -2.42 18.93 2.81
CA LYS A 127 -3.52 19.01 3.80
C LYS A 127 -4.38 17.75 3.88
N PHE A 128 -4.63 17.10 2.74
CA PHE A 128 -5.50 15.92 2.70
C PHE A 128 -4.83 14.64 3.22
N THR A 129 -3.57 14.70 3.65
CA THR A 129 -2.81 13.58 4.22
C THR A 129 -2.68 13.61 5.75
N GLU A 130 -3.14 14.69 6.40
CA GLU A 130 -2.94 14.95 7.83
C GLU A 130 -3.40 13.79 8.72
N SER A 131 -4.56 13.20 8.42
CA SER A 131 -5.10 12.05 9.18
C SER A 131 -4.18 10.81 9.17
N LEU A 132 -3.43 10.60 8.08
CA LEU A 132 -2.48 9.49 7.97
C LEU A 132 -1.16 9.79 8.69
N LEU A 133 -0.77 11.06 8.77
CA LEU A 133 0.39 11.51 9.53
C LEU A 133 0.13 11.38 11.04
N GLU A 134 -1.04 11.81 11.50
CA GLU A 134 -1.48 11.69 12.89
C GLU A 134 -1.56 10.23 13.35
N ALA A 135 -1.93 9.31 12.45
CA ALA A 135 -1.97 7.88 12.75
C ALA A 135 -0.58 7.21 12.79
N GLU A 136 0.50 7.92 12.45
CA GLU A 136 1.89 7.42 12.42
C GLU A 136 2.09 6.14 11.59
N ILE A 137 1.19 5.88 10.64
CA ILE A 137 1.27 4.68 9.80
C ILE A 137 2.19 4.84 8.61
N ILE A 138 2.77 6.03 8.36
CA ILE A 138 3.61 6.36 7.19
C ILE A 138 5.07 6.57 7.61
N SER A 139 6.01 5.96 6.90
CA SER A 139 7.44 6.07 7.17
C SER A 139 8.15 6.89 6.09
N PRO A 140 9.18 7.69 6.44
CA PRO A 140 10.01 8.37 5.44
C PRO A 140 10.72 7.42 4.45
N ASN A 141 10.85 6.14 4.79
CA ASN A 141 11.48 5.11 3.94
C ASN A 141 10.50 4.42 2.98
N ASP A 142 9.22 4.81 3.01
CA ASP A 142 8.24 4.31 2.05
C ASP A 142 8.43 4.94 0.67
N ILE A 143 7.75 4.38 -0.33
CA ILE A 143 7.79 4.89 -1.69
C ILE A 143 6.53 5.73 -1.91
N PHE A 144 6.68 6.95 -2.40
CA PHE A 144 5.60 7.91 -2.56
C PHE A 144 5.33 8.18 -4.04
N TYR A 145 4.05 8.16 -4.40
CA TYR A 145 3.55 8.55 -5.72
C TYR A 145 2.36 9.48 -5.59
N LEU A 146 2.14 10.27 -6.62
CA LEU A 146 0.94 11.08 -6.81
C LEU A 146 0.27 10.66 -8.12
N ALA A 147 -0.95 10.15 -8.00
CA ALA A 147 -1.82 9.81 -9.11
C ALA A 147 -2.85 10.93 -9.33
N THR A 148 -3.22 11.17 -10.58
CA THR A 148 -4.32 12.05 -10.97
C THR A 148 -5.27 11.27 -11.86
N ILE A 149 -6.52 11.14 -11.42
CA ILE A 149 -7.60 10.48 -12.14
C ILE A 149 -8.63 11.54 -12.50
N THR A 150 -9.11 11.52 -13.74
CA THR A 150 -10.05 12.54 -14.23
C THR A 150 -11.26 11.92 -14.88
N ARG A 151 -12.40 12.61 -14.77
CA ARG A 151 -13.59 12.40 -15.58
C ARG A 151 -14.19 13.76 -15.90
N ASP A 152 -14.17 14.14 -17.17
CA ASP A 152 -14.58 15.46 -17.65
C ASP A 152 -13.95 16.62 -16.86
N LYS A 153 -14.76 17.36 -16.08
CA LYS A 153 -14.33 18.51 -15.27
C LYS A 153 -13.85 18.14 -13.87
N ALA A 154 -14.01 16.88 -13.46
CA ALA A 154 -13.61 16.41 -12.14
C ALA A 154 -12.17 15.89 -12.16
N ASN A 155 -11.37 16.33 -11.18
CA ASN A 155 -9.98 15.93 -11.02
C ASN A 155 -9.73 15.38 -9.61
N LEU A 156 -9.43 14.09 -9.52
CA LEU A 156 -9.10 13.40 -8.28
C LEU A 156 -7.59 13.22 -8.17
N GLN A 157 -6.99 13.85 -7.17
CA GLN A 157 -5.62 13.61 -6.79
C GLN A 157 -5.56 12.54 -5.70
N ALA A 158 -4.64 11.59 -5.83
CA ALA A 158 -4.44 10.54 -4.86
C ALA A 158 -2.95 10.40 -4.54
N PHE A 159 -2.58 10.68 -3.28
CA PHE A 159 -1.28 10.24 -2.78
C PHE A 159 -1.32 8.74 -2.55
N VAL A 160 -0.33 8.04 -3.10
CA VAL A 160 -0.18 6.60 -2.98
C VAL A 160 1.14 6.30 -2.30
N VAL A 161 1.06 5.65 -1.14
CA VAL A 161 2.22 5.24 -0.35
C VAL A 161 2.38 3.73 -0.43
N ILE A 162 3.49 3.28 -1.01
CA ILE A 162 3.80 1.86 -1.18
C ILE A 162 4.84 1.44 -0.15
N LYS A 163 4.45 0.50 0.71
CA LYS A 163 5.30 -0.05 1.76
C LYS A 163 6.37 -0.98 1.22
N ASN A 164 7.46 -1.10 1.97
CA ASN A 164 8.60 -1.91 1.57
C ASN A 164 8.36 -3.43 1.57
N ASP A 165 7.26 -3.88 2.16
CA ASP A 165 6.80 -5.26 2.26
C ASP A 165 5.64 -5.59 1.31
N TYR A 166 5.31 -4.70 0.36
CA TYR A 166 4.38 -4.97 -0.74
C TYR A 166 4.65 -6.33 -1.40
N PRO A 167 3.61 -7.14 -1.68
CA PRO A 167 2.17 -6.88 -1.50
C PRO A 167 1.62 -7.33 -0.13
N SER A 168 2.49 -7.62 0.84
CA SER A 168 2.06 -8.11 2.16
C SER A 168 1.32 -7.02 2.95
N ALA A 169 1.80 -5.78 2.85
CA ALA A 169 1.04 -4.61 3.24
C ALA A 169 0.47 -3.94 1.97
N PRO A 170 -0.81 -3.55 1.97
CA PRO A 170 -1.41 -2.84 0.86
C PRO A 170 -0.80 -1.43 0.72
N PRO A 171 -0.73 -0.89 -0.50
CA PRO A 171 -0.57 0.53 -0.71
C PRO A 171 -1.66 1.34 0.00
N ILE A 172 -1.30 2.50 0.54
CA ILE A 172 -2.20 3.39 1.29
C ILE A 172 -2.50 4.62 0.43
N PHE A 173 -3.77 4.98 0.34
CA PHE A 173 -4.28 6.08 -0.47
C PHE A 173 -4.81 7.20 0.42
N SER A 174 -4.58 8.45 -0.01
CA SER A 174 -5.18 9.66 0.54
C SER A 174 -5.65 10.53 -0.61
N LEU A 175 -6.90 11.01 -0.54
CA LEU A 175 -7.66 11.48 -1.69
C LEU A 175 -8.05 12.96 -1.55
N CYS A 176 -7.98 13.68 -2.66
CA CYS A 176 -8.48 15.04 -2.80
C CYS A 176 -9.16 15.21 -4.15
N LEU A 177 -10.48 15.38 -4.14
CA LEU A 177 -11.29 15.62 -5.31
C LEU A 177 -11.48 17.12 -5.52
N ASN A 178 -11.06 17.62 -6.67
CA ASN A 178 -11.35 18.95 -7.15
C ASN A 178 -12.53 18.90 -8.12
N TYR A 179 -13.72 19.11 -7.58
CA TYR A 179 -14.97 19.22 -8.34
C TYR A 179 -15.98 20.02 -7.50
N ASN A 180 -16.39 21.19 -8.00
CA ASN A 180 -17.20 22.17 -7.25
C ASN A 180 -16.56 22.57 -5.90
N GLY A 181 -15.23 22.70 -5.90
CA GLY A 181 -14.41 22.92 -4.70
C GLY A 181 -13.47 21.75 -4.41
N ALA A 182 -12.58 21.93 -3.43
CA ALA A 182 -11.65 20.90 -2.98
C ALA A 182 -12.30 20.08 -1.85
N ARG A 183 -12.52 18.78 -2.11
CA ARG A 183 -13.14 17.83 -1.20
C ARG A 183 -12.13 16.74 -0.82
N ASN A 184 -11.97 16.47 0.47
CA ASN A 184 -11.07 15.48 1.02
C ASN A 184 -11.70 14.78 2.22
N SER A 185 -11.01 13.82 2.83
CA SER A 185 -11.56 13.06 3.96
C SER A 185 -11.79 13.86 5.25
N GLN A 186 -11.31 15.11 5.34
CA GLN A 186 -11.61 16.00 6.47
C GLN A 186 -12.95 16.72 6.29
N ASN A 187 -13.36 17.02 5.06
CA ASN A 187 -14.54 17.85 4.77
C ASN A 187 -15.67 17.13 4.02
N ASP A 188 -15.45 15.92 3.48
CA ASP A 188 -16.47 15.11 2.80
C ASP A 188 -16.44 13.65 3.28
N ASP A 189 -17.52 13.21 3.91
CA ASP A 189 -17.69 11.85 4.41
C ASP A 189 -17.67 10.80 3.29
N ASN A 190 -18.09 11.13 2.08
CA ASN A 190 -18.07 10.20 0.95
C ASN A 190 -16.64 9.98 0.44
N ILE A 191 -15.78 11.00 0.49
CA ILE A 191 -14.35 10.83 0.19
C ILE A 191 -13.71 9.94 1.25
N ARG A 192 -14.07 10.12 2.53
CA ARG A 192 -13.60 9.25 3.61
C ARG A 192 -14.08 7.80 3.47
N ASP A 193 -15.32 7.58 3.06
CA ASP A 193 -15.87 6.24 2.82
C ASP A 193 -15.20 5.58 1.58
N MET A 194 -14.86 6.36 0.55
CA MET A 194 -14.08 5.90 -0.60
C MET A 194 -12.63 5.57 -0.24
N GLU A 195 -11.97 6.38 0.61
CA GLU A 195 -10.65 6.03 1.16
C GLU A 195 -10.70 4.73 1.95
N ARG A 196 -11.74 4.53 2.75
CA ARG A 196 -11.91 3.31 3.55
C ARG A 196 -12.03 2.07 2.68
N SER A 197 -12.86 2.11 1.63
CA SER A 197 -13.03 0.94 0.75
C SER A 197 -11.72 0.56 0.04
N ILE A 198 -10.89 1.55 -0.28
CA ILE A 198 -9.62 1.33 -0.99
C ILE A 198 -8.46 0.99 -0.04
N ASN A 199 -8.52 1.38 1.23
CA ASN A 199 -7.43 1.12 2.17
C ASN A 199 -7.66 -0.12 3.05
N VAL A 200 -8.91 -0.54 3.28
CA VAL A 200 -9.24 -1.55 4.30
C VAL A 200 -9.75 -2.87 3.71
N ASP A 201 -10.55 -2.84 2.65
CA ASP A 201 -11.35 -4.01 2.22
C ASP A 201 -10.57 -5.05 1.38
N TRP A 202 -9.24 -5.13 1.52
CA TRP A 202 -8.37 -6.03 0.76
C TRP A 202 -7.99 -7.27 1.56
N ASN A 203 -8.84 -8.30 1.56
CA ASN A 203 -8.50 -9.57 2.20
C ASN A 203 -7.30 -10.24 1.48
N HIS A 204 -6.15 -10.23 2.15
CA HIS A 204 -4.84 -10.68 1.64
C HIS A 204 -4.67 -12.21 1.55
N GLU A 205 -5.75 -12.98 1.58
CA GLU A 205 -5.69 -14.46 1.62
C GLU A 205 -5.24 -15.09 0.29
N VAL A 206 -5.15 -14.32 -0.79
CA VAL A 206 -4.59 -14.81 -2.05
C VAL A 206 -3.06 -14.83 -1.94
N SER A 207 -2.48 -16.04 -1.93
CA SER A 207 -1.04 -16.36 -1.86
C SER A 207 -0.12 -15.52 -2.80
N ASN A 208 -0.72 -14.82 -3.77
CA ASN A 208 -0.08 -13.89 -4.69
C ASN A 208 -0.95 -12.65 -4.95
N ALA A 209 -0.91 -11.67 -4.05
CA ALA A 209 -1.58 -10.36 -4.20
C ALA A 209 -0.75 -9.36 -5.01
N ASN A 210 0.07 -9.82 -5.97
CA ASN A 210 0.94 -8.91 -6.73
C ASN A 210 0.15 -7.88 -7.55
N TRP A 211 -1.11 -8.14 -7.92
CA TRP A 211 -2.01 -7.28 -8.68
C TRP A 211 -2.73 -6.20 -7.85
N LEU A 212 -2.42 -6.11 -6.55
CA LEU A 212 -3.18 -5.31 -5.58
C LEU A 212 -3.18 -3.81 -5.90
N LEU A 213 -2.04 -3.24 -6.29
CA LEU A 213 -1.96 -1.83 -6.66
C LEU A 213 -2.87 -1.51 -7.86
N SER A 214 -2.82 -2.33 -8.91
CA SER A 214 -3.74 -2.19 -10.06
C SER A 214 -5.19 -2.23 -9.61
N ALA A 215 -5.54 -3.16 -8.73
CA ALA A 215 -6.91 -3.32 -8.27
C ALA A 215 -7.38 -2.11 -7.48
N GLN A 216 -6.55 -1.57 -6.58
CA GLN A 216 -6.87 -0.35 -5.85
C GLN A 216 -7.07 0.85 -6.77
N ILE A 217 -6.26 1.00 -7.82
CA ILE A 217 -6.40 2.10 -8.79
C ILE A 217 -7.68 1.91 -9.63
N THR A 218 -7.98 0.70 -10.10
CA THR A 218 -9.24 0.41 -10.80
C THR A 218 -10.45 0.68 -9.91
N SER A 219 -10.43 0.22 -8.66
CA SER A 219 -11.48 0.49 -7.67
C SER A 219 -11.62 1.98 -7.37
N LEU A 220 -10.52 2.74 -7.35
CA LEU A 220 -10.55 4.19 -7.20
C LEU A 220 -11.22 4.88 -8.40
N CYS A 221 -10.95 4.43 -9.63
CA CYS A 221 -11.62 4.92 -10.82
C CYS A 221 -13.14 4.67 -10.76
N VAL A 222 -13.56 3.46 -10.40
CA VAL A 222 -15.01 3.18 -10.25
C VAL A 222 -15.61 3.96 -9.09
N GLY A 223 -14.88 4.11 -7.99
CA GLY A 223 -15.29 4.94 -6.85
C GLY A 223 -15.56 6.38 -7.25
N LEU A 224 -14.68 6.98 -8.06
CA LEU A 224 -14.88 8.31 -8.63
C LEU A 224 -16.11 8.36 -9.54
N ASP A 225 -16.31 7.35 -10.38
CA ASP A 225 -17.47 7.28 -11.28
C ASP A 225 -18.78 7.24 -10.51
N ILE A 226 -18.90 6.35 -9.51
CA ILE A 226 -20.07 6.29 -8.61
C ILE A 226 -20.25 7.60 -7.87
N TYR A 227 -19.16 8.20 -7.40
CA TYR A 227 -19.22 9.46 -6.68
C TYR A 227 -19.88 10.55 -7.52
N LEU A 228 -19.42 10.72 -8.76
CA LEU A 228 -19.88 11.77 -9.67
C LEU A 228 -21.29 11.50 -10.20
N GLU A 229 -21.58 10.25 -10.59
CA GLU A 229 -22.91 9.82 -11.07
C GLU A 229 -24.00 10.05 -10.02
N THR A 230 -23.67 9.89 -8.75
CA THR A 230 -24.62 10.10 -7.65
C THR A 230 -24.66 11.53 -7.13
N GLU A 231 -23.61 12.33 -7.35
CA GLU A 231 -23.56 13.74 -6.91
C GLU A 231 -24.23 14.69 -7.92
N ASP A 232 -23.93 14.51 -9.20
CA ASP A 232 -24.45 15.34 -10.29
C ASP A 232 -24.85 14.45 -11.49
N PRO A 233 -26.01 13.76 -11.42
CA PRO A 233 -26.48 12.87 -12.48
C PRO A 233 -26.83 13.62 -13.77
N GLY A 234 -27.03 14.95 -13.72
CA GLY A 234 -27.28 15.77 -14.91
C GLY A 234 -26.02 15.94 -15.76
N THR A 235 -24.85 16.05 -15.11
CA THR A 235 -23.55 16.17 -15.79
C THR A 235 -22.93 14.80 -16.08
N PHE A 236 -23.08 13.83 -15.18
CA PHE A 236 -22.43 12.52 -15.29
C PHE A 236 -23.44 11.40 -15.49
N GLN A 237 -23.51 10.87 -16.71
CA GLN A 237 -24.38 9.75 -17.03
C GLN A 237 -24.00 8.49 -16.26
N GLN A 238 -25.02 7.78 -15.76
CA GLN A 238 -24.83 6.55 -15.03
C GLN A 238 -24.29 5.44 -15.94
N ASN A 239 -23.14 4.89 -15.58
CA ASN A 239 -22.56 3.71 -16.21
C ASN A 239 -22.36 2.58 -15.20
N THR A 240 -22.25 2.92 -13.92
CA THR A 240 -22.05 1.93 -12.87
C THR A 240 -23.39 1.40 -12.35
N MET A 241 -23.51 0.08 -12.25
CA MET A 241 -24.70 -0.55 -11.66
C MET A 241 -24.66 -0.50 -10.13
N TYR A 242 -25.57 0.26 -9.52
CA TYR A 242 -25.78 0.32 -8.08
C TYR A 242 -27.28 0.32 -7.72
N ILE A 243 -27.65 -0.27 -6.57
CA ILE A 243 -29.06 -0.50 -6.19
C ILE A 243 -29.73 0.80 -5.72
N LYS A 244 -29.02 1.63 -4.95
CA LYS A 244 -29.51 2.92 -4.43
C LYS A 244 -28.40 3.95 -4.52
N SER A 245 -28.71 5.13 -5.04
CA SER A 245 -27.75 6.24 -5.20
C SER A 245 -27.26 6.81 -3.86
N SER A 246 -28.12 6.81 -2.84
CA SER A 246 -27.75 7.15 -1.47
C SER A 246 -28.61 6.37 -0.47
N CYS A 247 -28.05 6.07 0.70
CA CYS A 247 -28.79 5.42 1.79
C CYS A 247 -28.33 5.95 3.15
N ALA A 248 -29.21 5.83 4.15
CA ALA A 248 -29.02 6.26 5.54
C ALA A 248 -28.93 7.79 5.75
N ARG A 249 -28.90 8.21 7.02
CA ARG A 249 -28.87 9.63 7.44
C ARG A 249 -27.68 10.40 6.88
N ASN A 250 -26.56 9.72 6.63
CA ASN A 250 -25.33 10.30 6.10
C ASN A 250 -25.26 10.28 4.56
N ARG A 251 -26.34 9.90 3.87
CA ARG A 251 -26.40 9.82 2.39
C ARG A 251 -25.24 9.03 1.77
N ARG A 252 -24.86 7.91 2.39
CA ARG A 252 -23.72 7.09 1.96
C ARG A 252 -23.88 6.61 0.52
N LYS A 253 -22.80 6.77 -0.24
CA LYS A 253 -22.69 6.28 -1.62
C LYS A 253 -22.28 4.80 -1.66
N PRO A 254 -22.67 4.06 -2.71
CA PRO A 254 -22.48 2.62 -2.78
C PRO A 254 -21.07 2.25 -3.28
N PHE A 255 -20.05 2.21 -2.42
CA PHE A 255 -18.68 1.88 -2.82
C PHE A 255 -18.31 0.39 -2.71
N LYS A 256 -19.18 -0.45 -2.12
CA LYS A 256 -18.88 -1.88 -1.94
C LYS A 256 -19.34 -2.71 -3.13
N PHE A 257 -18.37 -3.32 -3.81
CA PHE A 257 -18.64 -4.24 -4.91
C PHE A 257 -19.16 -5.59 -4.40
N ARG A 258 -20.18 -6.12 -5.08
CA ARG A 258 -20.66 -7.49 -4.92
C ARG A 258 -20.78 -8.13 -6.28
N ASN A 259 -20.20 -9.31 -6.44
CA ASN A 259 -20.37 -10.08 -7.67
C ASN A 259 -21.70 -10.83 -7.67
N ILE A 260 -22.73 -10.13 -8.13
CA ILE A 260 -24.04 -10.69 -8.40
C ILE A 260 -24.33 -10.36 -9.88
N GLY A 261 -24.28 -11.37 -10.75
CA GLY A 261 -24.48 -11.18 -12.19
C GLY A 261 -23.34 -10.40 -12.86
N VAL A 262 -23.62 -9.19 -13.32
CA VAL A 262 -22.63 -8.26 -13.94
C VAL A 262 -21.81 -7.47 -12.91
N GLY A 263 -22.06 -7.70 -11.62
CA GLY A 263 -21.45 -6.96 -10.52
C GLY A 263 -22.30 -5.75 -10.12
N VAL A 264 -22.57 -5.61 -8.83
CA VAL A 264 -23.46 -4.59 -8.28
C VAL A 264 -22.80 -3.90 -7.11
N TYR A 265 -22.92 -2.58 -7.10
CA TYR A 265 -22.43 -1.74 -6.02
C TYR A 265 -23.50 -1.47 -4.96
N THR A 266 -23.07 -1.60 -3.70
CA THR A 266 -23.89 -1.49 -2.49
C THR A 266 -23.19 -0.63 -1.43
N GLN A 267 -23.93 -0.17 -0.41
CA GLN A 267 -23.39 0.61 0.71
C GLN A 267 -22.62 -0.25 1.73
#